data_AF-A0A415PQE8-F1
#
_entry.id   AF-A0A415PQE8-F1
#
_cell.length_a   1.000
_cell.length_b   1.000
_cell.length_c   1.000
_cell.angle_alpha   90.00
_cell.angle_beta   90.00
_cell.angle_gamma   90.00
#
_symmetry.space_group_name_H-M   'P 1'
#
loop_
_entity.id
_entity.type
_entity.pdbx_description
1 polymer ?
#
loop_
_entity_poly.entity_id
_entity_poly.type
_entity_poly.pdbx_seq_one_letter_code
_entity_poly.pdbx_strand_id
1 'polypeptide(L)' 'MNVILHWKKGDLFYIHVLDEIYAYKVDQIDIILPDEISLYLQTEADKDWITLMTCMPYGVNTHRLLVRGERTL' A
#
# COMPACT_ATOMS: atom_id res chain seq x y z
N MET A 1 14.28 -8.71 4.75
CA MET A 1 13.52 -9.56 3.81
C MET A 1 12.26 -8.78 3.40
N ASN A 2 12.10 -8.41 2.13
CA ASN A 2 10.97 -7.59 1.66
C ASN A 2 9.69 -8.42 1.64
N VAL A 3 8.83 -8.25 2.66
CA VAL A 3 7.63 -9.08 2.86
C VAL A 3 6.46 -8.72 1.96
N ILE A 4 6.32 -7.45 1.55
CA ILE A 4 5.17 -6.99 0.76
C ILE A 4 5.23 -7.36 -0.73
N LEU A 5 6.36 -7.84 -1.24
CA LEU A 5 6.50 -8.28 -2.65
C LEU A 5 5.64 -9.49 -3.01
N HIS A 6 5.23 -10.29 -2.02
CA HIS A 6 4.42 -11.49 -2.24
C HIS A 6 2.92 -11.24 -2.08
N TRP A 7 2.53 -10.01 -1.75
CA TRP A 7 1.13 -9.68 -1.55
C TRP A 7 0.40 -9.64 -2.90
N LYS A 8 -0.87 -10.00 -2.85
CA LYS A 8 -1.78 -10.02 -3.99
C LYS A 8 -3.10 -9.38 -3.60
N LYS A 9 -3.88 -8.97 -4.61
CA LYS A 9 -5.24 -8.46 -4.38
C LYS A 9 -6.05 -9.47 -3.56
N GLY A 10 -6.76 -8.98 -2.55
CA GLY A 10 -7.52 -9.78 -1.61
C GLY A 10 -6.78 -10.14 -0.32
N ASP A 11 -5.46 -10.00 -0.25
CA ASP A 11 -4.73 -10.17 1.01
C ASP A 11 -5.15 -9.09 2.02
N LEU A 12 -5.06 -9.41 3.31
CA LEU A 12 -5.41 -8.50 4.40
C LEU A 12 -4.16 -7.99 5.12
N PHE A 13 -4.22 -6.74 5.54
CA PHE A 13 -3.28 -6.18 6.51
C PHE A 13 -4.03 -5.36 7.57
N TYR A 14 -3.38 -5.21 8.72
CA TYR A 14 -4.00 -4.63 9.91
C TYR A 14 -3.17 -3.46 10.42
N ILE A 15 -3.84 -2.36 10.72
CA ILE A 15 -3.25 -1.21 11.41
C ILE A 15 -3.75 -1.23 12.84
N HIS A 16 -2.83 -1.28 13.80
CA HIS A 16 -3.11 -1.27 15.22
C HIS A 16 -2.92 0.14 15.76
N VAL A 17 -3.97 0.73 16.33
CA VAL A 17 -3.95 2.07 16.92
C VAL A 17 -4.56 1.99 18.31
N LEU A 18 -3.73 2.16 19.36
CA LEU A 18 -4.16 1.98 20.74
C LEU A 18 -4.85 0.62 20.93
N ASP A 19 -6.13 0.62 21.33
CA ASP A 19 -6.95 -0.58 21.55
C ASP A 19 -7.79 -0.97 20.32
N GLU A 20 -7.61 -0.29 19.18
CA GLU A 20 -8.34 -0.53 17.95
C GLU A 20 -7.48 -1.24 16.90
N ILE A 21 -8.12 -2.10 16.11
CA ILE A 21 -7.51 -2.82 14.99
C ILE A 21 -8.36 -2.55 13.75
N TYR A 22 -7.74 -2.03 12.70
CA TYR A 22 -8.40 -1.70 11.45
C TYR A 22 -7.90 -2.64 10.35
N ALA A 23 -8.82 -3.34 9.67
CA ALA A 23 -8.47 -4.27 8.61
C ALA A 23 -8.64 -3.64 7.22
N TYR A 24 -7.61 -3.79 6.40
CA TYR A 24 -7.56 -3.31 5.02
C TYR A 24 -7.33 -4.47 4.08
N LYS A 25 -8.08 -4.51 2.98
CA LYS A 25 -7.97 -5.53 1.94
C LYS A 25 -7.28 -4.94 0.72
N VAL A 26 -6.23 -5.59 0.26
CA VAL A 26 -5.44 -5.14 -0.89
C VAL A 26 -6.32 -5.10 -2.14
N ASP A 27 -6.43 -3.92 -2.76
CA ASP A 27 -7.23 -3.68 -3.95
C ASP A 27 -6.37 -3.26 -5.16
N GLN A 28 -5.17 -2.72 -4.91
CA GLN A 28 -4.26 -2.21 -5.93
C GLN A 28 -2.78 -2.42 -5.54
N ILE A 29 -1.95 -2.76 -6.54
CA ILE A 29 -0.49 -2.91 -6.41
C ILE A 29 0.15 -2.30 -7.65
N ASP A 30 1.06 -1.35 -7.47
CA ASP A 30 1.75 -0.65 -8.56
C ASP A 30 3.26 -0.54 -8.31
N ILE A 31 4.02 -0.49 -9.41
CA ILE A 31 5.43 -0.10 -9.40
C ILE A 31 5.55 1.17 -10.22
N ILE A 32 6.00 2.25 -9.59
CA ILE A 32 6.03 3.59 -10.17
C ILE A 32 7.42 4.22 -10.06
N LEU A 33 7.67 5.27 -10.84
CA LEU A 33 8.83 6.13 -10.64
C LEU A 33 8.65 7.03 -9.40
N PRO A 34 9.76 7.47 -8.76
CA PRO A 34 9.68 8.32 -7.57
C PRO A 34 8.98 9.67 -7.78
N ASP A 35 9.01 10.21 -9.00
CA ASP A 35 8.37 11.48 -9.39
C ASP A 35 6.87 11.34 -9.70
N GLU A 36 6.37 10.11 -9.85
CA GLU A 36 4.96 9.82 -10.12
C GLU A 36 4.12 9.70 -8.85
N ILE A 37 4.71 9.75 -7.66
CA ILE A 37 4.03 9.49 -6.37
C ILE A 37 2.74 10.31 -6.22
N SER A 38 2.77 11.58 -6.61
CA SER A 38 1.62 12.49 -6.49
C SER A 38 0.45 12.04 -7.37
N LEU A 39 0.67 11.32 -8.48
CA LEU A 39 -0.39 10.83 -9.35
C LEU A 39 -1.14 9.64 -8.73
N TYR A 40 -0.46 8.86 -7.88
CA TYR A 40 -0.99 7.61 -7.31
C TYR A 40 -1.48 7.75 -5.86
N LEU A 41 -0.95 8.71 -5.10
CA LEU A 41 -1.37 8.97 -3.71
C LEU A 41 -2.37 10.13 -3.64
N GLN A 42 -3.52 9.97 -4.28
CA GLN A 42 -4.64 10.90 -4.21
C GLN A 42 -5.67 10.43 -3.18
N THR A 43 -6.26 11.39 -2.47
CA THR A 43 -7.39 11.13 -1.58
C THR A 43 -8.69 11.17 -2.36
N GLU A 44 -9.60 10.24 -2.10
CA GLU A 44 -10.95 10.23 -2.67
C GLU A 44 -11.98 10.41 -1.55
N ALA A 45 -13.03 11.20 -1.82
CA ALA A 45 -14.14 11.34 -0.89
C ALA A 45 -14.80 9.97 -0.64
N ASP A 46 -15.19 9.70 0.60
CA ASP A 46 -15.85 8.46 1.03
C ASP A 46 -14.99 7.18 0.93
N LYS A 47 -13.68 7.31 0.71
CA LYS A 47 -12.73 6.20 0.69
C LYS A 47 -11.81 6.24 1.91
N ASP A 48 -11.74 5.12 2.62
CA ASP A 48 -10.73 4.87 3.65
C ASP A 48 -9.67 3.92 3.07
N TRP A 49 -8.60 4.53 2.57
CA TRP A 49 -7.49 3.84 1.94
C TRP A 49 -6.20 4.01 2.73
N ILE A 50 -5.42 2.95 2.75
CA ILE A 50 -4.03 2.99 3.18
C ILE A 50 -3.17 2.42 2.08
N THR A 51 -2.12 3.16 1.71
CA THR A 51 -1.09 2.68 0.78
C THR A 51 0.21 2.45 1.53
N LEU A 52 0.66 1.20 1.58
CA LEU A 52 2.01 0.85 2.01
C LEU A 52 2.98 1.10 0.85
N MET A 53 4.08 1.80 1.12
CA MET A 53 5.09 2.14 0.11
C MET A 53 6.46 1.62 0.52
N THR A 54 7.20 1.04 -0.43
CA THR A 54 8.62 0.73 -0.27
C THR A 54 9.40 1.00 -1.57
N CYS A 55 10.72 0.88 -1.51
CA CYS A 55 11.58 0.97 -2.68
C CYS A 55 11.70 -0.38 -3.41
N MET A 56 11.84 -0.31 -4.73
CA MET A 56 12.04 -1.48 -5.60
C MET A 56 12.93 -1.09 -6.81
N PRO A 57 13.71 -2.00 -7.42
CA PRO A 57 14.13 -3.31 -6.92
C PRO A 57 14.99 -3.22 -5.66
N TYR A 58 15.03 -4.29 -4.87
CA TYR A 58 15.83 -4.34 -3.64
C TYR A 58 17.31 -4.06 -3.93
N GLY A 59 17.90 -3.13 -3.17
CA GLY A 59 19.30 -2.72 -3.33
C GLY A 59 19.57 -1.75 -4.48
N VAL A 60 18.58 -1.45 -5.32
CA VAL A 60 18.69 -0.51 -6.45
C VAL A 60 17.80 0.72 -6.24
N ASN A 61 16.59 0.55 -5.70
CA ASN A 61 15.67 1.61 -5.24
C ASN A 61 15.27 2.67 -6.28
N THR A 62 15.31 2.32 -7.57
CA THR A 62 14.96 3.23 -8.68
C THR A 62 13.46 3.49 -8.82
N HIS A 63 12.63 2.63 -8.24
CA HIS A 63 11.16 2.70 -8.28
C HIS A 63 10.56 2.63 -6.87
N ARG A 64 9.25 2.83 -6.79
CA ARG A 64 8.45 2.62 -5.59
C ARG A 64 7.42 1.54 -5.85
N LEU A 65 7.33 0.58 -4.93
CA LEU A 65 6.24 -0.38 -4.88
C LEU A 65 5.17 0.20 -3.95
N LEU A 66 3.96 0.36 -4.49
CA LEU A 66 2.78 0.80 -3.78
C LEU A 66 1.82 -0.38 -3.63
N VAL A 67 1.33 -0.61 -2.41
CA VAL A 67 0.30 -1.60 -2.12
C VAL A 67 -0.82 -0.90 -1.38
N ARG A 68 -1.95 -0.66 -2.06
CA ARG A 68 -3.13 -0.02 -1.47
C ARG A 68 -4.09 -1.07 -0.95
N GLY A 69 -4.65 -0.79 0.22
CA GLY A 69 -5.81 -1.49 0.74
C GLY A 69 -6.95 -0.54 1.06
N GLU A 70 -8.16 -1.05 0.91
CA GLU A 70 -9.40 -0.39 1.30
C GLU A 70 -9.95 -1.00 2.57
N ARG A 71 -10.46 -0.14 3.47
CA ARG A 71 -11.03 -0.55 4.75
C ARG A 71 -12.15 -1.56 4.54
N THR A 72 -12.11 -2.68 5.26
CA THR A 72 -13.11 -3.75 5.12
C THR A 72 -13.75 -4.20 6.44
N LEU A 73 -13.09 -3.94 7.59
CA LEU A 73 -13.58 -4.21 8.95
C LEU A 73 -12.94 -3.20 9.91
#